data_AF-A0A1Z9DT20-F1
#
_entry.id   AF-A0A1Z9DT20-F1
#
_cell.length_a   1.000
_cell.length_b   1.000
_cell.length_c   1.000
_cell.angle_alpha   90.00
_cell.angle_beta   90.00
_cell.angle_gamma   90.00
#
_symmetry.space_group_name_H-M   'P 1'
#
loop_
_entity.id
_entity.type
_entity.pdbx_description
1 polymer ?
#
loop_
_entity_poly.entity_id
_entity_poly.type
_entity_poly.pdbx_seq_one_letter_code
_entity_poly.pdbx_strand_id
1 'polypeptide(L)' 'MIQNFLTMNGYGFYVWLSFAVTILSCSILYYKTYKTLKKYEKDFAKELIRLSELDRELVLKKSKVASQVFASYNKFI' A
#
# COMPACT_ATOMS: atom_id res chain seq x y z
N MET A 1 24.91 -15.45 23.30
CA MET A 1 24.88 -14.12 22.64
C MET A 1 23.45 -13.69 22.28
N ILE A 2 22.70 -14.46 21.48
CA ILE A 2 21.29 -14.18 21.11
C ILE A 2 20.33 -14.11 22.32
N GLN A 3 20.49 -14.98 23.30
CA GLN A 3 19.64 -14.96 24.51
C GLN A 3 19.79 -13.64 25.29
N ASN A 4 21.01 -13.13 25.46
CA ASN A 4 21.27 -11.84 26.13
C ASN A 4 20.68 -10.65 25.35
N PHE A 5 20.65 -10.74 24.03
CA PHE A 5 20.00 -9.75 23.18
C PHE A 5 18.48 -9.75 23.35
N LEU A 6 17.87 -10.94 23.45
CA LEU A 6 16.43 -11.07 23.65
C LEU A 6 16.00 -10.70 25.07
N THR A 7 16.78 -11.06 26.08
CA THR A 7 16.46 -10.76 27.48
C THR A 7 16.82 -9.34 27.89
N MET A 8 17.69 -8.63 27.14
CA MET A 8 18.18 -7.27 27.45
C MET A 8 18.43 -7.05 28.94
N ASN A 9 19.23 -7.92 29.56
CA ASN A 9 19.55 -7.85 30.99
C ASN A 9 18.31 -7.79 31.92
N GLY A 10 17.21 -8.44 31.53
CA GLY A 10 15.94 -8.46 32.26
C GLY A 10 14.85 -7.54 31.71
N TYR A 11 15.16 -6.62 30.80
CA TYR A 11 14.21 -5.65 30.25
C TYR A 11 13.58 -6.05 28.91
N GLY A 12 14.03 -7.16 28.32
CA GLY A 12 13.67 -7.56 26.96
C GLY A 12 12.16 -7.65 26.74
N PHE A 13 11.43 -8.20 27.71
CA PHE A 13 9.97 -8.34 27.60
C PHE A 13 9.26 -7.00 27.35
N TYR A 14 9.60 -5.95 28.12
CA TYR A 14 8.98 -4.63 27.98
C TYR A 14 9.35 -3.95 26.65
N VAL A 15 10.60 -4.13 26.23
CA VAL A 15 11.09 -3.57 24.96
C VAL A 15 10.37 -4.23 23.78
N TRP A 16 10.36 -5.57 23.72
CA TRP A 16 9.70 -6.31 22.65
C TRP A 16 8.19 -6.08 22.63
N LEU A 17 7.55 -5.95 23.79
CA LEU A 17 6.13 -5.61 23.87
C LEU A 17 5.84 -4.21 23.31
N SER A 18 6.69 -3.22 23.61
CA SER A 18 6.55 -1.85 23.09
C SER A 18 6.70 -1.81 21.57
N PHE A 19 7.68 -2.55 21.02
CA PHE A 19 7.84 -2.71 19.58
C PHE A 19 6.66 -3.45 18.96
N ALA A 20 6.15 -4.51 19.60
CA ALA A 20 5.01 -5.28 19.11
C ALA A 20 3.75 -4.40 18.99
N VAL A 21 3.45 -3.60 20.01
CA VAL A 21 2.31 -2.66 19.98
C VAL A 21 2.49 -1.62 18.88
N THR A 22 3.69 -1.08 18.71
CA THR A 22 4.00 -0.10 17.66
C THR A 22 3.85 -0.70 16.27
N ILE A 23 4.45 -1.87 16.03
CA ILE A 23 4.33 -2.61 14.77
C ILE A 23 2.88 -2.91 14.47
N LEU A 24 2.12 -3.43 15.45
CA LEU A 24 0.70 -3.74 15.28
C LEU A 24 -0.11 -2.51 14.88
N SER A 25 0.10 -1.38 15.58
CA SER A 25 -0.58 -0.12 15.29
C SER A 25 -0.26 0.38 13.87
N CYS A 26 1.02 0.39 13.49
CA CYS A 26 1.46 0.76 12.16
C CYS A 26 0.91 -0.19 11.09
N SER A 27 0.90 -1.50 11.33
CA SER A 27 0.35 -2.50 10.41
C SER A 27 -1.15 -2.31 10.18
N ILE A 28 -1.92 -2.02 11.23
CA ILE A 28 -3.35 -1.75 11.11
C ILE A 28 -3.60 -0.51 10.26
N LEU A 29 -2.86 0.58 10.51
CA LEU A 29 -2.97 1.81 9.73
C LEU A 29 -2.56 1.58 8.28
N TYR A 30 -1.43 0.90 8.05
CA TYR A 30 -0.96 0.54 6.72
C TYR A 30 -2.01 -0.26 5.96
N TYR A 31 -2.61 -1.28 6.59
CA TYR A 31 -3.62 -2.11 5.95
C TYR A 31 -4.86 -1.31 5.55
N LYS A 32 -5.34 -0.40 6.41
CA LYS A 32 -6.47 0.49 6.08
C LYS A 32 -6.14 1.39 4.91
N THR A 33 -4.99 2.06 4.92
CA THR A 33 -4.54 2.93 3.84
C THR A 33 -4.35 2.17 2.53
N TYR A 34 -3.77 0.97 2.59
CA TYR A 34 -3.58 0.11 1.43
C TYR A 34 -4.91 -0.32 0.80
N LYS A 35 -5.90 -0.68 1.61
CA LYS A 35 -7.24 -1.02 1.13
C LYS A 35 -7.90 0.17 0.43
N THR A 36 -7.74 1.37 0.99
CA THR A 36 -8.23 2.62 0.40
C THR A 36 -7.53 2.94 -0.92
N LEU A 37 -6.21 2.80 -0.98
CA LEU A 37 -5.43 2.98 -2.20
C LEU A 37 -5.94 2.07 -3.32
N LYS A 38 -6.09 0.77 -3.05
CA LYS A 38 -6.62 -0.20 -4.02
C LYS A 38 -8.03 0.12 -4.48
N LYS A 39 -8.86 0.72 -3.62
CA LYS A 39 -10.20 1.18 -4.01
C LYS A 39 -10.09 2.33 -5.03
N TYR A 40 -9.27 3.33 -4.75
CA TYR A 40 -9.06 4.46 -5.66
C TYR A 40 -8.44 4.03 -6.99
N GLU A 41 -7.48 3.10 -6.99
CA GLU A 41 -6.92 2.56 -8.24
C GLU A 41 -7.98 1.89 -9.12
N LYS A 42 -8.89 1.11 -8.51
CA LYS A 42 -10.00 0.47 -9.23
C LYS A 42 -11.02 1.47 -9.77
N ASP A 43 -11.41 2.45 -8.96
CA ASP A 43 -12.35 3.49 -9.37
C ASP A 43 -11.76 4.34 -10.50
N PHE A 44 -10.47 4.68 -10.39
CA PHE A 44 -9.73 5.37 -11.45
C PHE A 44 -9.63 4.57 -12.75
N ALA A 45 -9.34 3.26 -12.66
CA ALA A 45 -9.32 2.40 -13.84
C ALA A 45 -10.68 2.31 -14.54
N LYS A 46 -11.78 2.21 -13.79
CA LYS A 46 -13.15 2.26 -14.36
C LYS A 46 -13.44 3.58 -15.05
N GLU A 47 -13.03 4.69 -14.44
CA GLU A 47 -13.21 6.01 -15.04
C GLU A 47 -12.41 6.14 -16.34
N LEU A 48 -11.14 5.70 -16.36
CA LEU A 48 -10.32 5.66 -17.57
C LEU A 48 -10.94 4.83 -18.70
N ILE A 49 -11.57 3.70 -18.39
CA ILE A 49 -12.26 2.87 -19.40
C ILE A 49 -13.52 3.57 -19.93
N ARG A 50 -14.17 4.39 -19.10
CA ARG A 50 -15.36 5.17 -19.49
C ARG A 50 -15.00 6.41 -20.32
N LEU A 51 -13.77 6.90 -20.26
CA LEU A 51 -13.30 8.00 -21.12
C LEU A 51 -13.21 7.54 -22.59
N SER A 52 -13.43 8.49 -23.50
CA SER A 52 -13.21 8.29 -24.93
C SER A 52 -11.71 8.05 -25.21
N GLU A 53 -11.39 7.28 -26.25
CA GLU A 53 -10.00 6.81 -26.50
C GLU A 53 -8.98 7.95 -26.57
N LEU A 54 -9.36 9.06 -27.20
CA LEU A 54 -8.58 10.28 -27.36
C LEU A 54 -8.29 10.99 -26.04
N ASP A 55 -9.27 11.07 -25.13
CA ASP A 55 -9.09 11.67 -23.80
C ASP A 55 -8.31 10.73 -22.88
N ARG A 56 -8.51 9.42 -23.01
CA ARG A 56 -7.76 8.41 -22.28
C ARG A 56 -6.27 8.47 -22.64
N GLU A 57 -5.94 8.56 -23.93
CA GLU A 57 -4.55 8.64 -24.38
C GLU A 57 -3.86 9.92 -23.88
N LEU A 58 -4.58 11.05 -23.84
CA LEU A 58 -4.09 12.31 -23.26
C LEU A 58 -3.77 12.17 -21.77
N VAL A 59 -4.66 11.54 -20.98
CA VAL A 59 -4.46 11.32 -19.55
C VAL A 59 -3.30 10.34 -19.28
N LEU A 60 -3.17 9.29 -20.09
CA LEU A 60 -2.07 8.32 -20.00
C LEU A 60 -0.71 8.95 -20.34
N LYS A 61 -0.65 9.85 -21.33
CA LYS A 61 0.58 10.60 -21.68
C LYS A 61 0.94 11.64 -20.61
N LYS A 62 -0.06 12.29 -20.01
CA LYS A 62 0.14 13.34 -19.01
C LYS A 62 0.56 12.79 -17.64
N SER A 63 0.13 11.58 -17.27
CA SER A 63 0.38 11.02 -15.94
C SER A 63 0.98 9.62 -15.98
N LYS A 64 2.19 9.50 -15.43
CA LYS A 64 2.87 8.20 -15.22
C LYS A 64 2.06 7.28 -14.31
N VAL A 65 1.41 7.84 -13.30
CA VAL A 65 0.54 7.09 -12.36
C VAL A 65 -0.65 6.52 -13.10
N ALA A 66 -1.27 7.29 -14.00
CA ALA A 66 -2.42 6.82 -14.77
C ALA A 66 -2.06 5.64 -15.68
N SER A 67 -0.90 5.73 -16.34
CA SER A 67 -0.35 4.64 -17.16
C SER A 67 -0.09 3.37 -16.35
N GLN A 68 0.52 3.49 -15.16
CA GLN A 68 0.78 2.35 -14.30
C GLN A 68 -0.49 1.69 -13.76
N VAL A 69 -1.47 2.48 -13.32
CA VAL A 69 -2.75 1.94 -12.81
C VAL A 69 -3.52 1.24 -13.92
N PHE A 70 -3.58 1.81 -15.12
CA PHE A 70 -4.24 1.21 -16.28
C PHE A 70 -3.57 -0.10 -16.72
N ALA A 71 -2.24 -0.12 -16.82
CA ALA A 71 -1.47 -1.33 -17.15
C ALA A 71 -1.63 -2.43 -16.10
N SER A 72 -1.62 -2.06 -14.81
CA SER A 72 -1.85 -2.99 -13.70
C SER A 72 -3.26 -3.58 -13.76
N TYR A 73 -4.29 -2.76 -13.96
CA TYR A 73 -5.68 -3.20 -14.06
C TYR A 73 -5.94 -4.10 -15.27
N ASN A 74 -5.44 -3.74 -16.45
CA ASN A 74 -5.62 -4.52 -17.69
C ASN A 74 -4.94 -5.90 -17.63
N LYS A 75 -3.94 -6.09 -16.76
CA LYS A 75 -3.29 -7.40 -16.56
C LYS A 75 -4.16 -8.40 -15.77
N PHE A 76 -5.22 -7.92 -15.13
CA PHE A 76 -6.18 -8.74 -14.37
C PHE A 76 -7.52 -8.95 -15.10
N ILE A 77 -7.69 -8.37 -16.31
CA ILE A 77 -8.78 -8.66 -17.25
C ILE A 77 -8.30 -9.73 -18.24
#